data_AF-A0A1Q6GB07-F1
#
_entry.id   AF-A0A1Q6GB07-F1
#
_cell.length_a   1.000
_cell.length_b   1.000
_cell.length_c   1.000
_cell.angle_alpha   90.00
_cell.angle_beta   90.00
_cell.angle_gamma   90.00
#
_symmetry.space_group_name_H-M   'P 1'
#
loop_
_entity.id
_entity.type
_entity.pdbx_description
1 polymer ?
#
loop_
_entity_poly.entity_id
_entity_poly.type
_entity_poly.pdbx_seq_one_letter_code
_entity_poly.pdbx_strand_id
1 'polypeptide(L)'
;MIFNPGFNIEPTTNPMGFVYGADVFGPQVENRLLKDIRKSLSDPDCEGPEVVYAIAMDVGKKIHAELLKERHLLYGVVTYAAGKLGKEPIRSQGHIHWVSKFSHWSTPEVYEIWSGEAIIYMQEFAEDNPGRCFAVYAHPGDVVVVPPYWAHATISANPDKPLTFGAWCDRDYGFEYDGVRKHKGIAWFPVFNDKNEIEWQANPLYDKSELICKSPAGYSELGIVKGEAIYTTFEKNPDTFLYVPRPELKKEVWENYEP
;
A
#
# COMPACT_ATOMS: atom_id res chain seq x y z
N MET A 1 -1.60 2.74 -22.67
CA MET A 1 -2.06 1.34 -22.58
C MET A 1 -2.52 1.11 -21.15
N ILE A 2 -3.61 0.38 -20.95
CA ILE A 2 -4.09 -0.01 -19.62
C ILE A 2 -3.13 -1.09 -19.09
N PHE A 3 -2.67 -0.96 -17.85
CA PHE A 3 -1.81 -1.96 -17.21
C PHE A 3 -2.57 -3.29 -17.06
N ASN A 4 -1.89 -4.42 -17.29
CA ASN A 4 -2.48 -5.74 -17.11
C ASN A 4 -1.91 -6.40 -15.84
N PRO A 5 -2.71 -6.59 -14.79
CA PRO A 5 -2.24 -7.16 -13.52
C PRO A 5 -2.09 -8.69 -13.54
N GLY A 6 -2.28 -9.33 -14.69
CA GLY A 6 -2.14 -10.78 -14.84
C GLY A 6 -3.44 -11.57 -14.66
N PHE A 7 -4.56 -10.92 -14.33
CA PHE A 7 -5.89 -11.52 -14.26
C PHE A 7 -6.99 -10.51 -14.63
N ASN A 8 -8.20 -11.00 -14.92
CA ASN A 8 -9.28 -10.18 -15.44
C ASN A 8 -10.02 -9.43 -14.31
N ILE A 9 -9.64 -8.18 -14.09
CA ILE A 9 -10.25 -7.28 -13.12
C ILE A 9 -10.28 -5.85 -13.67
N GLU A 10 -11.37 -5.14 -13.41
CA GLU A 10 -11.54 -3.75 -13.85
C GLU A 10 -11.92 -2.85 -12.66
N PRO A 11 -11.15 -1.79 -12.35
CA PRO A 11 -11.56 -0.80 -11.35
C PRO A 11 -12.73 0.05 -11.87
N THR A 12 -13.63 0.43 -10.96
CA THR A 12 -14.82 1.24 -11.24
C THR A 12 -14.80 2.51 -10.41
N THR A 13 -15.40 3.59 -10.93
CA THR A 13 -15.45 4.90 -10.25
C THR A 13 -16.84 5.29 -9.76
N ASN A 14 -17.91 4.71 -10.30
CA ASN A 14 -19.29 4.93 -9.84
C ASN A 14 -20.17 3.68 -10.05
N PRO A 15 -20.42 2.87 -9.00
CA PRO A 15 -19.82 2.97 -7.67
C PRO A 15 -18.31 2.74 -7.71
N MET A 16 -17.57 3.26 -6.73
CA MET A 16 -16.13 2.99 -6.59
C MET A 16 -15.92 1.54 -6.16
N GLY A 17 -15.03 0.81 -6.84
CA GLY A 17 -14.77 -0.61 -6.54
C GLY A 17 -14.19 -1.38 -7.72
N PHE A 18 -14.62 -2.63 -7.90
CA PHE A 18 -14.05 -3.54 -8.90
C PHE A 18 -15.13 -4.43 -9.54
N VAL A 19 -14.95 -4.72 -10.82
CA VAL A 19 -15.64 -5.79 -11.55
C VAL A 19 -14.68 -6.96 -11.69
N TYR A 20 -15.09 -8.13 -11.19
CA TYR A 20 -14.31 -9.36 -11.29
C TYR A 20 -14.70 -10.14 -12.55
N GLY A 21 -13.71 -10.58 -13.32
CA GLY A 21 -13.90 -11.46 -14.47
C GLY A 21 -14.48 -12.82 -14.10
N ALA A 22 -14.96 -13.56 -15.10
CA ALA A 22 -15.62 -14.86 -14.89
C ALA A 22 -14.75 -15.91 -14.18
N ASP A 23 -13.43 -15.84 -14.35
CA ASP A 23 -12.42 -16.72 -13.75
C ASP A 23 -11.80 -16.15 -12.45
N VAL A 24 -12.26 -14.98 -11.99
CA VAL A 24 -11.74 -14.28 -10.81
C VAL A 24 -12.73 -14.40 -9.66
N PHE A 25 -12.22 -14.65 -8.45
CA PHE A 25 -12.95 -14.50 -7.20
C PHE A 25 -12.54 -13.20 -6.53
N GLY A 26 -13.44 -12.66 -5.71
CA GLY A 26 -13.19 -11.50 -4.88
C GLY A 26 -14.35 -11.30 -3.90
N PRO A 27 -14.11 -10.61 -2.78
CA PRO A 27 -15.15 -10.33 -1.80
C PRO A 27 -16.09 -9.22 -2.29
N GLN A 28 -17.09 -8.91 -1.48
CA GLN A 28 -17.75 -7.61 -1.56
C GLN A 28 -16.73 -6.49 -1.29
N VAL A 29 -16.76 -5.46 -2.13
CA VAL A 29 -15.91 -4.27 -1.97
C VAL A 29 -16.30 -3.50 -0.72
N GLU A 30 -15.30 -3.10 0.06
CA GLU A 30 -15.45 -2.21 1.20
C GLU A 30 -15.03 -0.78 0.85
N ASN A 31 -15.82 0.21 1.25
CA ASN A 31 -15.48 1.62 1.09
C ASN A 31 -14.96 2.20 2.39
N ARG A 32 -13.91 3.01 2.31
CA ARG A 32 -13.37 3.79 3.41
C ARG A 32 -13.75 5.24 3.19
N LEU A 33 -14.46 5.79 4.16
CA LEU A 33 -15.04 7.12 4.06
C LEU A 33 -14.10 8.17 4.64
N LEU A 34 -14.24 9.42 4.23
CA LEU A 34 -13.42 10.52 4.75
C LEU A 34 -13.49 10.59 6.28
N LYS A 35 -14.70 10.47 6.85
CA LYS A 35 -14.92 10.45 8.30
C LYS A 35 -14.11 9.37 9.03
N ASP A 36 -13.77 8.26 8.37
CA ASP A 36 -13.05 7.15 8.98
C ASP A 36 -11.55 7.44 9.10
N ILE A 37 -11.02 8.36 8.28
CA ILE A 37 -9.58 8.66 8.23
C ILE A 37 -9.20 10.03 8.81
N ARG A 38 -10.17 10.92 9.09
CA ARG A 38 -9.97 12.30 9.56
C ARG A 38 -8.93 12.44 10.67
N LYS A 39 -8.89 11.50 11.62
CA LYS A 39 -7.98 11.53 12.79
C LYS A 39 -6.50 11.41 12.44
N SER A 40 -6.19 10.97 11.22
CA SER A 40 -4.82 10.82 10.72
C SER A 40 -4.39 11.95 9.80
N LEU A 41 -5.27 12.90 9.50
CA LEU A 41 -5.02 14.05 8.61
C LEU A 41 -4.41 15.21 9.40
N SER A 42 -3.55 16.01 8.74
CA SER A 42 -3.01 17.26 9.29
C SER A 42 -4.12 18.29 9.53
N ASP A 43 -5.14 18.30 8.66
CA ASP A 43 -6.40 19.04 8.83
C ASP A 43 -7.59 18.06 8.91
N PRO A 44 -8.03 17.67 10.13
CA PRO A 44 -9.14 16.75 10.31
C PRO A 44 -10.50 17.28 9.82
N ASP A 45 -10.65 18.59 9.64
CA ASP A 45 -11.91 19.23 9.24
C ASP A 45 -11.96 19.51 7.73
N CYS A 46 -10.96 19.06 6.97
CA CYS A 46 -10.90 19.27 5.53
C CYS A 46 -12.10 18.69 4.76
N GLU A 47 -12.35 19.28 3.60
CA GLU A 47 -13.29 18.76 2.61
C GLU A 47 -12.59 17.84 1.62
N GLY A 48 -13.34 16.90 1.04
CA GLY A 48 -12.83 15.93 0.08
C GLY A 48 -13.92 14.96 -0.38
N PRO A 49 -13.60 13.96 -1.21
CA PRO A 49 -14.57 12.95 -1.60
C PRO A 49 -15.07 12.16 -0.39
N GLU A 50 -16.37 11.85 -0.37
CA GLU A 50 -16.98 11.09 0.73
C GLU A 50 -16.36 9.69 0.85
N VAL A 51 -16.25 8.98 -0.28
CA VAL A 51 -15.50 7.73 -0.39
C VAL A 51 -14.07 8.06 -0.81
N VAL A 52 -13.12 7.85 0.09
CA VAL A 52 -11.70 8.15 -0.16
C VAL A 52 -11.05 7.03 -0.96
N TYR A 53 -11.35 5.78 -0.61
CA TYR A 53 -10.88 4.61 -1.34
C TYR A 53 -11.79 3.40 -1.13
N ALA A 54 -11.73 2.49 -2.08
CA ALA A 54 -12.39 1.19 -2.04
C ALA A 54 -11.34 0.07 -2.03
N ILE A 55 -11.60 -0.97 -1.24
CA ILE A 55 -10.68 -2.09 -1.02
C ILE A 55 -11.42 -3.42 -1.15
N ALA A 56 -10.78 -4.39 -1.79
CA ALA A 56 -11.21 -5.79 -1.80
C ALA A 56 -10.02 -6.68 -1.44
N MET A 57 -10.13 -7.31 -0.26
CA MET A 57 -9.12 -8.25 0.24
C MET A 57 -9.49 -9.67 -0.18
N ASP A 58 -8.52 -10.46 -0.63
CA ASP A 58 -8.70 -11.85 -1.12
C ASP A 58 -9.32 -11.92 -2.51
N VAL A 59 -8.57 -11.40 -3.47
CA VAL A 59 -8.87 -11.45 -4.90
C VAL A 59 -7.91 -12.41 -5.61
N GLY A 60 -8.37 -13.10 -6.65
CA GLY A 60 -7.47 -13.93 -7.46
C GLY A 60 -8.20 -14.78 -8.48
N LYS A 61 -7.44 -15.52 -9.30
CA LYS A 61 -8.01 -16.53 -10.20
C LYS A 61 -8.58 -17.69 -9.38
N LYS A 62 -9.78 -18.15 -9.70
CA LYS A 62 -10.48 -19.26 -9.02
C LYS A 62 -9.64 -20.54 -8.94
N ILE A 63 -8.84 -20.80 -9.97
CA ILE A 63 -7.93 -21.95 -10.01
C ILE A 63 -6.82 -21.90 -8.96
N HIS A 64 -6.49 -20.73 -8.41
CA HIS A 64 -5.46 -20.55 -7.38
C HIS A 64 -6.03 -20.37 -5.97
N ALA A 65 -7.35 -20.42 -5.79
CA ALA A 65 -7.98 -20.10 -4.51
C ALA A 65 -7.46 -20.99 -3.36
N GLU A 66 -7.38 -22.31 -3.57
CA GLU A 66 -6.84 -23.23 -2.56
C GLU A 66 -5.34 -23.05 -2.37
N LEU A 67 -4.60 -22.84 -3.46
CA LEU A 67 -3.15 -22.63 -3.42
C LEU A 67 -2.75 -21.39 -2.59
N LEU A 68 -3.51 -20.30 -2.73
CA LEU A 68 -3.34 -19.06 -1.97
C LEU A 68 -3.63 -19.29 -0.48
N LYS A 69 -4.65 -20.08 -0.14
CA LYS A 69 -4.95 -20.44 1.25
C LYS A 69 -3.85 -21.31 1.85
N GLU A 70 -3.41 -22.35 1.14
CA GLU A 70 -2.32 -23.24 1.58
C GLU A 70 -1.02 -22.47 1.86
N ARG A 71 -0.75 -21.43 1.07
CA ARG A 71 0.43 -20.57 1.24
C ARG A 71 0.24 -19.44 2.24
N HIS A 72 -0.93 -19.31 2.88
CA HIS A 72 -1.26 -18.15 3.72
C HIS A 72 -1.09 -16.80 2.98
N LEU A 73 -1.24 -16.79 1.65
CA LEU A 73 -1.09 -15.60 0.83
C LEU A 73 -2.47 -15.05 0.46
N LEU A 74 -2.58 -13.72 0.45
CA LEU A 74 -3.77 -12.99 0.04
C LEU A 74 -3.37 -11.88 -0.93
N TYR A 75 -4.16 -11.69 -1.99
CA TYR A 75 -3.98 -10.54 -2.88
C TYR A 75 -5.07 -9.50 -2.58
N GLY A 76 -4.65 -8.29 -2.21
CA GLY A 76 -5.52 -7.14 -2.03
C GLY A 76 -5.54 -6.28 -3.28
N VAL A 77 -6.67 -5.65 -3.57
CA VAL A 77 -6.79 -4.63 -4.62
C VAL A 77 -7.44 -3.39 -4.03
N VAL A 78 -6.90 -2.23 -4.39
CA VAL A 78 -7.30 -0.96 -3.81
C VAL A 78 -7.39 0.11 -4.90
N THR A 79 -8.46 0.90 -4.87
CA THR A 79 -8.62 2.05 -5.77
C THR A 79 -9.00 3.29 -4.97
N TYR A 80 -8.27 4.37 -5.20
CA TYR A 80 -8.41 5.64 -4.52
C TYR A 80 -9.23 6.59 -5.38
N ALA A 81 -9.97 7.48 -4.76
CA ALA A 81 -10.61 8.60 -5.44
C ALA A 81 -9.59 9.47 -6.17
N ALA A 82 -10.02 10.14 -7.24
CA ALA A 82 -9.36 11.37 -7.66
C ALA A 82 -9.72 12.51 -6.69
N GLY A 83 -8.89 13.54 -6.63
CA GLY A 83 -9.13 14.76 -5.87
C GLY A 83 -8.11 14.99 -4.77
N LYS A 84 -8.56 15.73 -3.74
CA LYS A 84 -7.75 16.16 -2.59
C LYS A 84 -8.55 16.04 -1.30
N LEU A 85 -7.84 16.02 -0.18
CA LEU A 85 -8.35 16.19 1.17
C LEU A 85 -7.89 17.58 1.67
N GLY A 86 -8.66 18.62 1.36
CA GLY A 86 -8.22 20.01 1.51
C GLY A 86 -6.94 20.27 0.70
N LYS A 87 -5.80 20.41 1.39
CA LYS A 87 -4.48 20.55 0.76
C LYS A 87 -3.71 19.25 0.66
N GLU A 88 -4.12 18.19 1.36
CA GLU A 88 -3.48 16.87 1.29
C GLU A 88 -3.96 16.07 0.07
N PRO A 89 -3.16 15.11 -0.42
CA PRO A 89 -3.62 14.10 -1.36
C PRO A 89 -4.57 13.08 -0.71
N ILE A 90 -5.32 12.36 -1.56
CA ILE A 90 -6.05 11.16 -1.16
C ILE A 90 -5.03 10.12 -0.66
N ARG A 91 -5.22 9.60 0.56
CA ARG A 91 -4.30 8.63 1.17
C ARG A 91 -4.96 7.69 2.18
N SER A 92 -4.28 6.59 2.53
CA SER A 92 -4.62 5.79 3.71
C SER A 92 -4.19 6.47 5.01
N GLN A 93 -4.70 5.92 6.13
CA GLN A 93 -4.42 6.45 7.48
C GLN A 93 -2.94 6.35 7.90
N GLY A 94 -2.22 5.37 7.35
CA GLY A 94 -0.94 4.92 7.90
C GLY A 94 -1.11 3.84 8.96
N HIS A 95 -0.32 2.77 8.89
CA HIS A 95 -0.36 1.67 9.87
C HIS A 95 0.89 0.79 9.82
N ILE A 96 1.08 -0.01 10.87
CA ILE A 96 2.03 -1.15 10.87
C ILE A 96 1.21 -2.43 10.69
N HIS A 97 1.74 -3.43 9.98
CA HIS A 97 1.15 -4.77 10.00
C HIS A 97 1.35 -5.41 11.37
N TRP A 98 0.28 -5.91 11.97
CA TRP A 98 0.37 -6.59 13.26
C TRP A 98 1.31 -7.80 13.18
N VAL A 99 1.78 -8.26 14.34
CA VAL A 99 2.55 -9.50 14.40
C VAL A 99 1.62 -10.69 14.13
N SER A 100 1.77 -11.30 12.96
CA SER A 100 0.98 -12.46 12.52
C SER A 100 1.12 -13.61 13.50
N LYS A 101 0.01 -14.28 13.84
CA LYS A 101 0.07 -15.45 14.72
C LYS A 101 0.68 -16.66 14.02
N PHE A 102 0.66 -16.65 12.69
CA PHE A 102 1.20 -17.71 11.86
C PHE A 102 2.73 -17.72 11.84
N SER A 103 3.36 -16.57 11.58
CA SER A 103 4.82 -16.47 11.46
C SER A 103 5.52 -15.88 12.68
N HIS A 104 4.77 -15.21 13.58
CA HIS A 104 5.33 -14.41 14.68
C HIS A 104 6.16 -13.22 14.21
N TRP A 105 5.91 -12.74 13.00
CA TRP A 105 6.50 -11.54 12.43
C TRP A 105 5.42 -10.55 12.03
N SER A 106 5.72 -9.25 12.11
CA SER A 106 5.04 -8.28 11.25
C SER A 106 5.37 -8.63 9.79
N THR A 107 4.39 -8.56 8.91
CA THR A 107 4.54 -9.08 7.53
C THR A 107 4.88 -7.96 6.57
N PRO A 108 5.73 -8.19 5.54
CA PRO A 108 5.94 -7.22 4.50
C PRO A 108 4.70 -7.14 3.60
N GLU A 109 4.68 -6.14 2.74
CA GLU A 109 3.67 -5.98 1.69
C GLU A 109 4.35 -5.70 0.37
N VAL A 110 3.85 -6.32 -0.71
CA VAL A 110 4.42 -6.14 -2.06
C VAL A 110 3.39 -5.46 -2.94
N TYR A 111 3.53 -4.16 -3.14
CA TYR A 111 2.65 -3.33 -3.96
C TYR A 111 3.01 -3.43 -5.44
N GLU A 112 2.00 -3.35 -6.30
CA GLU A 112 2.14 -3.14 -7.74
C GLU A 112 1.15 -2.07 -8.19
N ILE A 113 1.67 -1.00 -8.79
CA ILE A 113 0.85 0.12 -9.23
C ILE A 113 0.23 -0.18 -10.60
N TRP A 114 -1.08 0.01 -10.75
CA TRP A 114 -1.81 -0.28 -11.98
C TRP A 114 -2.21 0.99 -12.74
N SER A 115 -2.54 2.05 -12.03
CA SER A 115 -2.91 3.34 -12.61
C SER A 115 -2.65 4.49 -11.65
N GLY A 116 -2.59 5.72 -12.16
CA GLY A 116 -2.31 6.91 -11.36
C GLY A 116 -0.82 7.07 -11.05
N GLU A 117 -0.55 7.85 -10.01
CA GLU A 117 0.80 8.13 -9.50
C GLU A 117 0.79 7.88 -8.00
N ALA A 118 1.56 6.89 -7.55
CA ALA A 118 1.59 6.46 -6.17
C ALA A 118 2.80 7.04 -5.45
N ILE A 119 2.63 7.35 -4.17
CA ILE A 119 3.73 7.43 -3.23
C ILE A 119 3.47 6.40 -2.13
N ILE A 120 4.39 5.45 -1.98
CA ILE A 120 4.41 4.57 -0.81
C ILE A 120 5.31 5.23 0.22
N TYR A 121 4.69 5.86 1.21
CA TYR A 121 5.39 6.44 2.34
C TYR A 121 5.63 5.35 3.38
N MET A 122 6.83 5.30 3.96
CA MET A 122 7.15 4.38 5.04
C MET A 122 8.13 5.01 6.04
N GLN A 123 7.98 4.64 7.31
CA GLN A 123 8.86 5.00 8.41
C GLN A 123 9.14 3.77 9.28
N GLU A 124 10.36 3.67 9.80
CA GLU A 124 10.81 2.50 10.59
C GLU A 124 9.95 2.26 11.82
N PHE A 125 9.53 3.35 12.48
CA PHE A 125 8.88 3.30 13.79
C PHE A 125 7.66 4.21 13.82
N ALA A 126 6.61 3.82 14.55
CA ALA A 126 5.43 4.65 14.79
C ALA A 126 5.47 5.36 16.17
N GLU A 127 6.56 5.16 16.91
CA GLU A 127 6.94 5.82 18.15
C GLU A 127 7.46 7.26 17.91
N ASP A 128 7.72 7.99 19.00
CA ASP A 128 8.12 9.41 18.97
C ASP A 128 9.29 9.67 18.02
N ASN A 129 10.30 8.78 17.98
CA ASN A 129 11.34 8.80 16.95
C ASN A 129 10.93 7.89 15.77
N PRO A 130 10.65 8.45 14.58
CA PRO A 130 10.16 7.67 13.44
C PRO A 130 11.28 6.88 12.72
N GLY A 131 12.54 7.08 13.09
CA GLY A 131 13.69 6.52 12.38
C GLY A 131 13.84 7.09 10.97
N ARG A 132 14.29 6.25 10.03
CA ARG A 132 14.37 6.60 8.62
C ARG A 132 12.98 6.69 8.02
N CYS A 133 12.71 7.78 7.30
CA CYS A 133 11.47 7.98 6.56
C CYS A 133 11.74 8.01 5.06
N PHE A 134 10.89 7.34 4.28
CA PHE A 134 11.00 7.26 2.83
C PHE A 134 9.68 7.63 2.16
N ALA A 135 9.78 8.31 1.03
CA ALA A 135 8.68 8.52 0.09
C ALA A 135 9.09 7.94 -1.27
N VAL A 136 8.50 6.79 -1.62
CA VAL A 136 8.82 6.06 -2.85
C VAL A 136 7.79 6.38 -3.93
N TYR A 137 8.19 7.13 -4.95
CA TYR A 137 7.34 7.59 -6.05
C TYR A 137 7.28 6.52 -7.14
N ALA A 138 6.09 5.94 -7.36
CA ALA A 138 5.87 4.79 -8.23
C ALA A 138 4.77 5.05 -9.28
N HIS A 139 4.96 4.50 -10.47
CA HIS A 139 4.09 4.63 -11.63
C HIS A 139 3.56 3.25 -12.08
N PRO A 140 2.60 3.18 -13.02
CA PRO A 140 2.04 1.91 -13.46
C PRO A 140 3.12 0.90 -13.90
N GLY A 141 3.08 -0.29 -13.32
CA GLY A 141 4.04 -1.38 -13.50
C GLY A 141 5.24 -1.36 -12.55
N ASP A 142 5.40 -0.32 -11.74
CA ASP A 142 6.38 -0.32 -10.66
C ASP A 142 5.87 -1.17 -9.49
N VAL A 143 6.83 -1.86 -8.87
CA VAL A 143 6.64 -2.63 -7.64
C VAL A 143 7.32 -1.88 -6.51
N VAL A 144 6.69 -1.84 -5.33
CA VAL A 144 7.30 -1.30 -4.11
C VAL A 144 7.10 -2.30 -2.98
N VAL A 145 8.16 -2.61 -2.24
CA VAL A 145 8.07 -3.48 -1.07
C VAL A 145 8.08 -2.64 0.21
N VAL A 146 7.14 -2.92 1.10
CA VAL A 146 7.20 -2.43 2.49
C VAL A 146 7.76 -3.57 3.34
N PRO A 147 8.84 -3.35 4.11
CA PRO A 147 9.46 -4.41 4.89
C PRO A 147 8.65 -4.70 6.17
N PRO A 148 8.93 -5.83 6.85
CA PRO A 148 8.37 -6.11 8.17
C PRO A 148 8.53 -4.97 9.17
N TYR A 149 7.52 -4.77 10.03
CA TYR A 149 7.52 -3.84 11.19
C TYR A 149 7.45 -2.34 10.87
N TRP A 150 7.50 -1.94 9.59
CA TRP A 150 7.50 -0.52 9.25
C TRP A 150 6.09 0.02 9.14
N ALA A 151 5.90 1.24 9.64
CA ALA A 151 4.66 1.97 9.44
C ALA A 151 4.64 2.53 8.01
N HIS A 152 3.51 2.41 7.32
CA HIS A 152 3.41 2.86 5.94
C HIS A 152 2.02 3.40 5.59
N ALA A 153 1.99 4.30 4.61
CA ALA A 153 0.78 4.87 4.03
C ALA A 153 0.92 4.96 2.52
N THR A 154 -0.18 4.71 1.81
CA THR A 154 -0.25 4.88 0.35
C THR A 154 -0.89 6.22 0.06
N ILE A 155 -0.32 6.97 -0.89
CA ILE A 155 -0.70 8.34 -1.22
C ILE A 155 -0.92 8.44 -2.73
N SER A 156 -2.03 9.04 -3.16
CA SER A 156 -2.30 9.38 -4.56
C SER A 156 -1.70 10.74 -4.91
N ALA A 157 -0.56 10.74 -5.60
CA ALA A 157 0.20 11.96 -5.90
C ALA A 157 -0.43 12.81 -7.02
N ASN A 158 -1.33 12.23 -7.83
CA ASN A 158 -2.04 12.95 -8.88
C ASN A 158 -3.48 13.26 -8.43
N PRO A 159 -3.89 14.53 -8.30
CA PRO A 159 -5.25 14.87 -7.88
C PRO A 159 -6.29 14.72 -9.00
N ASP A 160 -5.88 14.64 -10.26
CA ASP A 160 -6.80 14.58 -11.40
C ASP A 160 -7.16 13.14 -11.80
N LYS A 161 -6.42 12.15 -11.29
CA LYS A 161 -6.57 10.73 -11.64
C LYS A 161 -6.72 9.85 -10.41
N PRO A 162 -7.61 8.84 -10.45
CA PRO A 162 -7.61 7.77 -9.47
C PRO A 162 -6.25 7.05 -9.45
N LEU A 163 -5.88 6.55 -8.27
CA LEU A 163 -4.77 5.62 -8.08
C LEU A 163 -5.36 4.21 -7.88
N THR A 164 -4.89 3.23 -8.63
CA THR A 164 -5.25 1.81 -8.42
C THR A 164 -3.99 0.97 -8.31
N PHE A 165 -3.98 0.04 -7.37
CA PHE A 165 -2.86 -0.89 -7.16
C PHE A 165 -3.36 -2.23 -6.61
N GLY A 166 -2.55 -3.27 -6.82
CA GLY A 166 -2.69 -4.55 -6.16
C GLY A 166 -1.54 -4.80 -5.18
N ALA A 167 -1.73 -5.68 -4.22
CA ALA A 167 -0.67 -6.02 -3.26
C ALA A 167 -0.73 -7.47 -2.79
N TRP A 168 0.43 -8.10 -2.60
CA TRP A 168 0.54 -9.34 -1.83
C TRP A 168 0.60 -9.02 -0.33
N CYS A 169 -0.30 -9.64 0.43
CA CYS A 169 -0.40 -9.53 1.88
C CYS A 169 -0.44 -10.93 2.52
N ASP A 170 -0.13 -11.00 3.81
CA ASP A 170 -0.40 -12.20 4.61
C ASP A 170 -1.91 -12.42 4.78
N ARG A 171 -2.35 -13.67 4.81
CA ARG A 171 -3.77 -14.00 4.96
C ARG A 171 -4.28 -13.74 6.38
N ASP A 172 -3.42 -13.86 7.39
CA ASP A 172 -3.71 -13.42 8.76
C ASP A 172 -3.44 -11.91 8.91
N TYR A 173 -3.72 -11.08 7.89
CA TYR A 173 -3.45 -9.64 7.96
C TYR A 173 -4.19 -8.96 9.12
N GLY A 174 -3.58 -7.90 9.62
CA GLY A 174 -4.11 -7.04 10.67
C GLY A 174 -3.27 -5.79 10.79
N PHE A 175 -3.84 -4.76 11.40
CA PHE A 175 -3.28 -3.41 11.36
C PHE A 175 -3.17 -2.82 12.76
N GLU A 176 -1.99 -2.29 13.07
CA GLU A 176 -1.70 -1.54 14.29
C GLU A 176 -1.68 -0.04 13.97
N TYR A 177 -2.64 0.69 14.52
CA TYR A 177 -2.83 2.11 14.26
C TYR A 177 -2.39 3.01 15.42
N ASP A 178 -2.07 2.44 16.59
CA ASP A 178 -2.00 3.21 17.83
C ASP A 178 -0.87 4.26 17.82
N GLY A 179 0.33 3.90 17.35
CA GLY A 179 1.45 4.83 17.22
C GLY A 179 1.14 5.97 16.25
N VAL A 180 0.66 5.65 15.04
CA VAL A 180 0.26 6.65 14.03
C VAL A 180 -0.85 7.57 14.57
N ARG A 181 -1.86 7.01 15.27
CA ARG A 181 -2.96 7.80 15.85
C ARG A 181 -2.52 8.68 17.01
N LYS A 182 -1.59 8.21 17.86
CA LYS A 182 -0.99 9.00 18.95
C LYS A 182 -0.34 10.27 18.40
N HIS A 183 0.31 10.17 17.24
CA HIS A 183 0.95 11.28 16.55
C HIS A 183 0.07 11.95 15.49
N LYS A 184 -1.23 11.63 15.45
CA LYS A 184 -2.22 12.20 14.53
C LYS A 184 -1.86 12.07 13.04
N GLY A 185 -1.13 11.04 12.67
CA GLY A 185 -0.68 10.79 11.30
C GLY A 185 0.75 10.31 11.23
N ILE A 186 1.29 10.31 10.02
CA ILE A 186 2.67 9.93 9.71
C ILE A 186 3.66 11.07 10.03
N ALA A 187 4.96 10.78 10.06
CA ALA A 187 5.99 11.75 10.43
C ALA A 187 6.20 12.88 9.41
N TRP A 188 5.78 12.68 8.16
CA TRP A 188 5.81 13.72 7.12
C TRP A 188 4.47 13.77 6.39
N PHE A 189 3.78 14.90 6.49
CA PHE A 189 2.53 15.12 5.78
C PHE A 189 2.79 15.55 4.33
N PRO A 190 2.19 14.86 3.34
CA PRO A 190 2.22 15.31 1.95
C PRO A 190 1.18 16.42 1.74
N VAL A 191 1.56 17.51 1.11
CA VAL A 191 0.68 18.66 0.84
C VAL A 191 0.88 19.11 -0.60
N PHE A 192 -0.20 19.40 -1.32
CA PHE A 192 -0.12 19.99 -2.64
C PHE A 192 0.25 21.48 -2.57
N ASN A 193 1.24 21.87 -3.36
CA ASN A 193 1.51 23.29 -3.65
C ASN A 193 0.57 23.84 -4.74
N ASP A 194 0.75 25.11 -5.11
CA ASP A 194 -0.08 25.79 -6.11
C ASP A 194 0.00 25.17 -7.53
N LYS A 195 1.02 24.34 -7.78
CA LYS A 195 1.21 23.61 -9.05
C LYS A 195 0.71 22.17 -8.99
N ASN A 196 0.05 21.76 -7.90
CA ASN A 196 -0.33 20.38 -7.63
C ASN A 196 0.87 19.41 -7.53
N GLU A 197 2.04 19.90 -7.13
CA GLU A 197 3.20 19.06 -6.80
C GLU A 197 3.20 18.79 -5.29
N ILE A 198 3.68 17.61 -4.89
CA ILE A 198 3.77 17.23 -3.47
C ILE A 198 4.95 17.93 -2.81
N GLU A 199 4.66 18.65 -1.74
CA GLU A 199 5.62 19.16 -0.76
C GLU A 199 5.43 18.44 0.58
N TRP A 200 6.52 18.26 1.32
CA TRP A 200 6.51 17.52 2.57
C TRP A 200 6.64 18.45 3.77
N GLN A 201 5.73 18.31 4.73
CA GLN A 201 5.75 19.04 5.99
C GLN A 201 6.03 18.09 7.14
N ALA A 202 7.06 18.36 7.93
CA ALA A 202 7.36 17.56 9.10
C ALA A 202 6.21 17.63 10.12
N ASN A 203 5.78 16.49 10.64
CA ASN A 203 4.81 16.40 11.70
C ASN A 203 5.49 16.73 13.04
N PRO A 204 5.11 17.82 13.73
CA PRO A 204 5.77 18.25 14.96
C PRO A 204 5.51 17.32 16.16
N LEU A 205 4.67 16.29 16.00
CA LEU A 205 4.43 15.28 17.03
C LEU A 205 5.48 14.16 17.01
N TYR A 206 6.35 14.10 15.99
CA TYR A 206 7.51 13.23 15.96
C TYR A 206 8.80 14.02 16.24
N ASP A 207 9.83 13.32 16.71
CA ASP A 207 11.19 13.84 16.75
C ASP A 207 11.67 14.19 15.33
N LYS A 208 12.61 15.13 15.26
CA LYS A 208 13.19 15.57 13.99
C LYS A 208 13.83 14.38 13.26
N SER A 209 13.37 14.13 12.05
CA SER A 209 13.90 13.11 11.14
C SER A 209 14.26 13.73 9.78
N GLU A 210 14.75 12.91 8.86
CA GLU A 210 14.93 13.25 7.45
C GLU A 210 14.02 12.39 6.59
N LEU A 211 13.48 12.97 5.53
CA LEU A 211 12.70 12.26 4.52
C LEU A 211 13.53 12.04 3.25
N ILE A 212 13.63 10.78 2.84
CA ILE A 212 14.30 10.40 1.59
C ILE A 212 13.24 10.16 0.52
N CYS A 213 13.21 11.02 -0.51
CA CYS A 213 12.35 10.86 -1.67
C CYS A 213 13.12 10.12 -2.77
N LYS A 214 12.58 9.01 -3.28
CA LYS A 214 13.23 8.21 -4.32
C LYS A 214 12.25 7.46 -5.21
N SER A 215 12.78 6.87 -6.27
CA SER A 215 12.08 5.85 -7.06
C SER A 215 12.29 4.46 -6.46
N PRO A 216 11.45 3.46 -6.79
CA PRO A 216 11.55 2.11 -6.25
C PRO A 216 12.91 1.47 -6.55
N ALA A 217 13.43 0.71 -5.58
CA ALA A 217 14.59 -0.14 -5.79
C ALA A 217 14.28 -1.33 -6.72
N GLY A 218 15.31 -2.05 -7.13
CA GLY A 218 15.15 -3.36 -7.76
C GLY A 218 15.13 -4.45 -6.70
N TYR A 219 14.15 -5.36 -6.74
CA TYR A 219 13.97 -6.42 -5.73
C TYR A 219 14.26 -7.82 -6.29
N SER A 220 15.39 -7.97 -6.98
CA SER A 220 15.77 -9.24 -7.62
C SER A 220 15.98 -10.37 -6.62
N GLU A 221 16.47 -10.03 -5.43
CA GLU A 221 16.67 -10.90 -4.27
C GLU A 221 15.36 -11.41 -3.66
N LEU A 222 14.25 -10.71 -3.92
CA LEU A 222 12.88 -11.11 -3.61
C LEU A 222 12.19 -11.80 -4.79
N GLY A 223 12.89 -12.00 -5.92
CA GLY A 223 12.34 -12.66 -7.10
C GLY A 223 11.41 -11.78 -7.94
N ILE A 224 11.40 -10.46 -7.73
CA ILE A 224 10.62 -9.53 -8.54
C ILE A 224 11.28 -9.33 -9.89
N VAL A 225 10.49 -9.50 -10.96
CA VAL A 225 10.94 -9.33 -12.34
C VAL A 225 10.37 -8.03 -12.90
N LYS A 226 11.26 -7.11 -13.30
CA LYS A 226 10.84 -5.82 -13.84
C LYS A 226 9.96 -5.99 -15.09
N GLY A 227 8.81 -5.32 -15.10
CA GLY A 227 7.86 -5.34 -16.23
C GLY A 227 6.98 -6.57 -16.30
N GLU A 228 7.08 -7.50 -15.34
CA GLU A 228 6.17 -8.61 -15.17
C GLU A 228 5.21 -8.32 -14.02
N ALA A 229 3.93 -8.64 -14.22
CA ALA A 229 2.96 -8.45 -13.15
C ALA A 229 3.27 -9.40 -11.98
N ILE A 230 3.21 -8.92 -10.74
CA ILE A 230 3.51 -9.74 -9.55
C ILE A 230 2.57 -10.96 -9.43
N TYR A 231 1.36 -10.88 -9.99
CA TYR A 231 0.48 -12.04 -10.10
C TYR A 231 1.00 -13.07 -11.10
N THR A 232 1.54 -12.63 -12.24
CA THR A 232 2.17 -13.52 -13.23
C THR A 232 3.43 -14.18 -12.66
N THR A 233 4.23 -13.44 -11.86
CA THR A 233 5.38 -14.01 -11.14
C THR A 233 4.95 -15.13 -10.19
N PHE A 234 3.84 -14.95 -9.47
CA PHE A 234 3.24 -15.99 -8.63
C PHE A 234 2.79 -17.20 -9.47
N GLU A 235 2.14 -17.00 -10.61
CA GLU A 235 1.70 -18.12 -11.47
C GLU A 235 2.86 -18.98 -11.97
N LYS A 236 4.00 -18.34 -12.31
CA LYS A 236 5.19 -19.04 -12.77
C LYS A 236 5.88 -19.82 -11.67
N ASN A 237 5.96 -19.22 -10.48
CA ASN A 237 6.54 -19.84 -9.31
C ASN A 237 5.80 -19.39 -8.04
N PRO A 238 4.82 -20.18 -7.56
CA PRO A 238 3.98 -19.82 -6.40
C PRO A 238 4.76 -19.59 -5.11
N ASP A 239 5.99 -20.09 -5.03
CA ASP A 239 6.82 -19.99 -3.83
C ASP A 239 7.59 -18.66 -3.74
N THR A 240 7.61 -17.88 -4.82
CA THR A 240 8.34 -16.59 -4.90
C THR A 240 7.97 -15.66 -3.75
N PHE A 241 6.68 -15.55 -3.43
CA PHE A 241 6.14 -14.63 -2.44
C PHE A 241 5.95 -15.24 -1.04
N LEU A 242 6.50 -16.44 -0.76
CA LEU A 242 6.37 -17.06 0.56
C LEU A 242 6.98 -16.20 1.68
N TYR A 243 7.86 -15.27 1.35
CA TYR A 243 8.39 -14.31 2.32
C TYR A 243 7.35 -13.29 2.83
N VAL A 244 6.18 -13.19 2.21
CA VAL A 244 5.08 -12.34 2.70
C VAL A 244 4.45 -12.93 3.97
N PRO A 245 3.91 -14.16 3.95
CA PRO A 245 3.42 -14.81 5.17
C PRO A 245 4.56 -15.31 6.06
N ARG A 246 5.78 -15.53 5.53
CA ARG A 246 6.95 -16.04 6.25
C ARG A 246 8.19 -15.17 6.07
N PRO A 247 8.22 -13.97 6.69
CA PRO A 247 9.29 -12.99 6.47
C PRO A 247 10.68 -13.52 6.83
N GLU A 248 10.77 -14.48 7.73
CA GLU A 248 12.04 -15.09 8.15
C GLU A 248 12.81 -15.74 6.98
N LEU A 249 12.12 -16.15 5.90
CA LEU A 249 12.74 -16.74 4.71
C LEU A 249 13.67 -15.77 3.96
N LYS A 250 13.52 -14.47 4.16
CA LYS A 250 14.31 -13.40 3.54
C LYS A 250 14.90 -12.44 4.57
N LYS A 251 15.15 -12.92 5.80
CA LYS A 251 15.65 -12.10 6.90
C LYS A 251 16.83 -11.21 6.53
N GLU A 252 17.81 -11.75 5.79
CA GLU A 252 19.01 -11.01 5.38
C GLU A 252 18.69 -9.80 4.47
N VAL A 253 17.60 -9.86 3.70
CA VAL A 253 17.12 -8.74 2.88
C VAL A 253 16.56 -7.62 3.77
N TRP A 254 15.93 -7.97 4.90
CA TRP A 254 15.29 -7.02 5.80
C TRP A 254 16.26 -6.24 6.68
N GLU A 255 17.40 -6.84 7.06
CA GLU A 255 18.35 -6.25 8.02
C GLU A 255 18.91 -4.89 7.59
N ASN A 256 19.12 -4.69 6.28
CA ASN A 256 19.62 -3.42 5.71
C ASN A 256 18.69 -2.92 4.60
N TYR A 257 17.39 -3.18 4.75
CA TYR A 257 16.44 -2.87 3.71
C TYR A 257 16.45 -1.37 3.36
N GLU A 258 16.41 -1.10 2.06
CA GLU A 258 16.20 0.21 1.49
C GLU A 258 15.18 0.07 0.33
N PRO A 259 14.06 0.81 0.39
CA PRO A 259 12.96 0.62 -0.55
C PRO A 259 13.24 1.15 -1.96
#